data_AF-I1KJT1-F1
#
_entry.id   AF-I1KJT1-F1
#
_cell.length_a   1.000
_cell.length_b   1.000
_cell.length_c   1.000
_cell.angle_alpha   90.00
_cell.angle_beta   90.00
_cell.angle_gamma   90.00
#
_symmetry.space_group_name_H-M   'P 1'
#
loop_
_entity.id
_entity.type
_entity.pdbx_description
1 polymer ?
#
loop_
_entity_poly.entity_id
_entity_poly.type
_entity_poly.pdbx_seq_one_letter_code
_entity_poly.pdbx_strand_id
1 'polypeptide(L)'
;MLEMLEKKDDAKEFAKGNNKRAAIQCLMREKLYENHIEQLRNFQMRIHDQMIMLEGAKATTKMIDALRTGATAMKAMQKAMKFDVVDKIMDEINEQTQNKRMIQETLSAPTDISRNYDELEVELEELEVVELEEGLLQLTTTTPTITLQNEKLSHSLHFMVVEQLQ
;
A
#
# COMPACT_ATOMS: atom_id res chain seq x y z
N MET A 1 -64.79 -3.07 -42.48
CA MET A 1 -66.02 -2.63 -41.78
C MET A 1 -67.04 -2.03 -42.75
N LEU A 2 -66.67 -1.04 -43.58
CA LEU A 2 -67.57 -0.49 -44.61
C LEU A 2 -68.14 -1.57 -45.54
N GLU A 3 -67.28 -2.45 -46.09
CA GLU A 3 -67.72 -3.56 -46.95
C GLU A 3 -68.71 -4.53 -46.24
N MET A 4 -68.58 -4.71 -44.92
CA MET A 4 -69.45 -5.59 -44.14
C MET A 4 -70.85 -4.96 -43.97
N LEU A 5 -70.91 -3.66 -43.67
CA LEU A 5 -72.17 -2.92 -43.59
C LEU A 5 -72.89 -2.93 -44.93
N GLU A 6 -72.16 -2.74 -46.02
CA GLU A 6 -72.72 -2.85 -47.38
C GLU A 6 -73.34 -4.24 -47.63
N LYS A 7 -72.67 -5.34 -47.23
CA LYS A 7 -73.26 -6.69 -47.38
C LYS A 7 -74.50 -6.91 -46.55
N LYS A 8 -74.59 -6.29 -45.39
CA LYS A 8 -75.81 -6.32 -44.58
C LYS A 8 -76.96 -5.57 -45.25
N ASP A 9 -76.68 -4.44 -45.87
CA ASP A 9 -77.69 -3.65 -46.56
C ASP A 9 -78.11 -4.31 -47.89
N ASP A 10 -77.18 -4.87 -48.66
CA ASP A 10 -77.44 -5.74 -49.82
C ASP A 10 -78.39 -6.89 -49.43
N ALA A 11 -78.13 -7.54 -48.29
CA ALA A 11 -78.96 -8.64 -47.79
C ALA A 11 -80.40 -8.21 -47.49
N LYS A 12 -80.59 -7.02 -46.92
CA LYS A 12 -81.93 -6.46 -46.65
C LYS A 12 -82.66 -6.14 -47.95
N GLU A 13 -81.98 -5.55 -48.94
CA GLU A 13 -82.59 -5.24 -50.24
C GLU A 13 -83.00 -6.51 -50.99
N PHE A 14 -82.15 -7.53 -51.02
CA PHE A 14 -82.53 -8.83 -51.61
C PHE A 14 -83.68 -9.51 -50.85
N ALA A 15 -83.76 -9.36 -49.53
CA ALA A 15 -84.87 -9.89 -48.74
C ALA A 15 -86.21 -9.19 -49.05
N LYS A 16 -86.20 -7.85 -49.21
CA LYS A 16 -87.37 -7.08 -49.65
C LYS A 16 -87.85 -7.52 -51.04
N GLY A 17 -86.91 -7.83 -51.93
CA GLY A 17 -87.19 -8.36 -53.26
C GLY A 17 -87.55 -9.86 -53.31
N ASN A 18 -87.80 -10.52 -52.17
CA ASN A 18 -88.05 -11.96 -52.05
C ASN A 18 -86.94 -12.86 -52.65
N ASN A 19 -85.73 -12.33 -52.87
CA ASN A 19 -84.58 -13.09 -53.37
C ASN A 19 -83.77 -13.68 -52.20
N LYS A 20 -84.34 -14.69 -51.56
CA LYS A 20 -83.76 -15.35 -50.38
C LYS A 20 -82.33 -15.88 -50.62
N ARG A 21 -82.05 -16.42 -51.82
CA ARG A 21 -80.73 -16.99 -52.16
C ARG A 21 -79.64 -15.92 -52.17
N ALA A 22 -79.91 -14.77 -52.80
CA ALA A 22 -78.96 -13.66 -52.84
C ALA A 22 -78.75 -13.03 -51.45
N ALA A 23 -79.83 -12.89 -50.66
CA ALA A 23 -79.75 -12.40 -49.29
C ALA A 23 -78.84 -13.30 -48.43
N ILE A 24 -79.01 -14.63 -48.50
CA ILE A 24 -78.16 -15.59 -47.78
C ILE A 24 -76.69 -15.47 -48.20
N GLN A 25 -76.39 -15.32 -49.49
CA GLN A 25 -75.02 -15.16 -49.96
C GLN A 25 -74.36 -13.88 -49.42
N CYS A 26 -75.11 -12.80 -49.29
CA CYS A 26 -74.62 -11.55 -48.70
C CYS A 26 -74.31 -11.73 -47.21
N LEU A 27 -75.20 -12.37 -46.44
CA LEU A 27 -74.98 -12.69 -45.03
C LEU A 27 -73.80 -13.65 -44.82
N MET A 28 -73.60 -14.62 -45.72
CA MET A 28 -72.42 -15.50 -45.68
C MET A 28 -71.12 -14.70 -45.82
N ARG A 29 -71.07 -13.72 -46.73
CA ARG A 29 -69.92 -12.82 -46.86
C ARG A 29 -69.75 -11.93 -45.63
N GLU A 30 -70.82 -11.33 -45.12
CA GLU A 30 -70.81 -10.56 -43.87
C GLU A 30 -70.16 -11.38 -42.74
N LYS A 31 -70.58 -12.65 -42.60
CA LYS A 31 -70.05 -13.55 -41.57
C LYS A 31 -68.57 -13.87 -41.74
N LEU A 32 -68.09 -14.03 -42.98
CA LEU A 32 -66.67 -14.22 -43.26
C LEU A 32 -65.84 -13.01 -42.83
N TYR A 33 -66.32 -11.79 -43.11
CA TYR A 33 -65.65 -10.56 -42.67
C TYR A 33 -65.64 -10.42 -41.15
N GLU A 34 -66.75 -10.74 -40.46
CA GLU A 34 -66.78 -10.77 -39.00
C GLU A 34 -65.69 -11.69 -38.43
N ASN A 35 -65.56 -12.90 -38.98
CA ASN A 35 -64.54 -13.85 -38.54
C ASN A 35 -63.12 -13.31 -38.78
N HIS A 36 -62.85 -12.66 -39.91
CA HIS A 36 -61.56 -12.04 -40.16
C HIS A 36 -61.27 -10.87 -39.22
N ILE A 37 -62.26 -10.04 -38.91
CA ILE A 37 -62.12 -8.94 -37.94
C ILE A 37 -61.77 -9.52 -36.57
N GLU A 38 -62.41 -10.60 -36.15
CA GLU A 38 -62.10 -11.27 -34.89
C GLU A 38 -60.67 -11.84 -34.87
N GLN A 39 -60.22 -12.46 -35.97
CA GLN A 39 -58.83 -12.90 -36.11
C GLN A 39 -57.84 -11.73 -36.00
N LEU A 40 -58.11 -10.62 -36.68
CA LEU A 40 -57.27 -9.41 -36.62
C LEU A 40 -57.22 -8.83 -35.22
N ARG A 41 -58.34 -8.83 -34.48
CA ARG A 41 -58.39 -8.41 -33.07
C ARG A 41 -57.48 -9.30 -32.20
N ASN A 42 -57.53 -10.61 -32.40
CA ASN A 42 -56.66 -11.56 -31.70
C ASN A 42 -55.17 -11.38 -32.06
N PHE A 43 -54.85 -11.06 -33.31
CA PHE A 43 -53.49 -10.68 -33.70
C PHE A 43 -53.05 -9.38 -33.03
N GLN A 44 -53.92 -8.36 -33.01
CA GLN A 44 -53.63 -7.07 -32.38
C GLN A 44 -53.33 -7.23 -30.89
N MET A 45 -54.12 -8.02 -30.16
CA MET A 45 -53.86 -8.32 -28.75
C MET A 45 -52.49 -8.97 -28.54
N ARG A 46 -52.13 -9.97 -29.35
CA ARG A 46 -50.80 -10.61 -29.26
C ARG A 46 -49.65 -9.65 -29.54
N ILE A 47 -49.81 -8.75 -30.52
CA ILE A 47 -48.81 -7.72 -30.79
C ILE A 47 -48.68 -6.77 -29.61
N HIS A 48 -49.81 -6.40 -28.97
CA HIS A 48 -49.79 -5.56 -27.78
C HIS A 48 -49.07 -6.23 -26.60
N ASP A 49 -49.35 -7.51 -26.34
CA ASP A 49 -48.67 -8.28 -25.30
C ASP A 49 -47.15 -8.37 -25.57
N GLN A 50 -46.76 -8.62 -26.82
CA GLN A 50 -45.35 -8.62 -27.23
C GLN A 50 -44.68 -7.25 -27.06
N MET A 51 -45.41 -6.16 -27.32
CA MET A 51 -44.91 -4.80 -27.11
C MET A 51 -44.57 -4.59 -25.63
N ILE A 52 -45.47 -4.98 -24.71
CA ILE A 52 -45.24 -4.90 -23.26
C ILE A 52 -44.01 -5.73 -22.85
N MET A 53 -43.88 -6.96 -23.38
CA MET A 53 -42.71 -7.80 -23.10
C MET A 53 -41.40 -7.16 -23.60
N LEU A 54 -41.41 -6.58 -24.81
CA LEU A 54 -40.24 -5.90 -25.38
C LEU A 54 -39.86 -4.66 -24.58
N GLU A 55 -40.83 -3.90 -24.07
CA GLU A 55 -40.58 -2.75 -23.20
C GLU A 55 -39.91 -3.17 -21.88
N GLY A 56 -40.41 -4.25 -21.25
CA GLY A 56 -39.78 -4.83 -20.05
C GLY A 56 -38.36 -5.35 -20.31
N ALA A 57 -38.15 -6.05 -21.42
CA ALA A 57 -36.82 -6.50 -21.84
C ALA A 57 -35.87 -5.31 -22.08
N LYS A 58 -36.34 -4.25 -22.74
CA LYS A 58 -35.57 -3.02 -22.98
C LYS A 58 -35.17 -2.33 -21.68
N ALA A 59 -36.08 -2.24 -20.71
CA ALA A 59 -35.76 -1.69 -19.39
C ALA A 59 -34.68 -2.52 -18.67
N THR A 60 -34.79 -3.85 -18.75
CA THR A 60 -33.79 -4.77 -18.19
C THR A 60 -32.42 -4.61 -18.86
N THR A 61 -32.36 -4.50 -20.18
CA THR A 61 -31.09 -4.25 -20.91
C THR A 61 -30.43 -2.94 -20.47
N LYS A 62 -31.21 -1.86 -20.34
CA LYS A 62 -30.69 -0.57 -19.84
C LYS A 62 -30.15 -0.69 -18.41
N MET A 63 -30.82 -1.45 -17.55
CA MET A 63 -30.33 -1.72 -16.19
C MET A 63 -28.98 -2.46 -16.23
N ILE A 64 -28.85 -3.48 -17.08
CA ILE A 64 -27.59 -4.22 -17.26
C ILE A 64 -26.48 -3.30 -17.79
N ASP A 65 -26.78 -2.41 -18.73
CA ASP A 65 -25.81 -1.44 -19.24
C ASP A 65 -25.34 -0.47 -18.16
N ALA A 66 -26.25 0.02 -17.31
CA ALA A 66 -25.92 0.85 -16.17
C ALA A 66 -25.05 0.09 -15.15
N LEU A 67 -25.39 -1.16 -14.85
CA LEU A 67 -24.58 -2.03 -13.96
C LEU A 67 -23.18 -2.27 -14.52
N ARG A 68 -23.07 -2.54 -15.83
CA ARG A 68 -21.78 -2.70 -16.51
C ARG A 68 -20.93 -1.42 -16.41
N THR A 69 -21.55 -0.27 -16.62
CA THR A 69 -20.88 1.04 -16.48
C THR A 69 -20.45 1.30 -15.03
N GLY A 70 -21.29 0.95 -14.05
CA GLY A 70 -20.92 1.00 -12.63
C GLY A 70 -19.73 0.09 -12.32
N ALA A 71 -19.74 -1.15 -12.83
CA ALA A 71 -18.66 -2.11 -12.63
C ALA A 71 -17.33 -1.64 -13.26
N THR A 72 -17.36 -1.05 -14.45
CA THR A 72 -16.14 -0.49 -15.07
C THR A 72 -15.60 0.71 -14.29
N ALA A 73 -16.48 1.61 -13.82
CA ALA A 73 -16.08 2.72 -12.96
C ALA A 73 -15.47 2.23 -11.64
N MET A 74 -16.09 1.24 -10.98
CA MET A 74 -15.55 0.61 -9.77
C MET A 74 -14.18 -0.04 -10.03
N LYS A 75 -14.00 -0.73 -11.15
CA LYS A 75 -12.72 -1.32 -11.53
C LYS A 75 -11.65 -0.24 -11.74
N ALA A 76 -12.00 0.89 -12.33
CA ALA A 76 -11.08 2.02 -12.52
C ALA A 76 -10.68 2.65 -11.18
N MET A 77 -11.64 2.88 -10.27
CA MET A 77 -11.36 3.37 -8.91
C MET A 77 -10.47 2.40 -8.13
N GLN A 78 -10.74 1.10 -8.22
CA GLN A 78 -9.91 0.09 -7.56
C GLN A 78 -8.50 0.04 -8.14
N LYS A 79 -8.34 0.26 -9.45
CA LYS A 79 -7.04 0.39 -10.09
C LYS A 79 -6.28 1.59 -9.52
N ALA A 80 -6.91 2.77 -9.50
CA ALA A 80 -6.31 3.99 -8.97
C ALA A 80 -5.87 3.83 -7.50
N MET A 81 -6.70 3.23 -6.64
CA MET A 81 -6.35 2.98 -5.24
C MET A 81 -5.16 2.04 -5.07
N LYS A 82 -5.07 0.98 -5.88
CA LYS A 82 -3.99 -0.01 -5.77
C LYS A 82 -2.63 0.53 -6.18
N PHE A 83 -2.57 1.38 -7.20
CA PHE A 83 -1.31 1.96 -7.66
C PHE A 83 -0.92 3.18 -6.81
N ASP A 84 -1.79 4.19 -6.67
CA ASP A 84 -1.34 5.46 -6.12
C ASP A 84 -1.17 5.46 -4.60
N VAL A 85 -1.96 4.68 -3.87
CA VAL A 85 -1.96 4.73 -2.40
C VAL A 85 -0.94 3.76 -1.82
N VAL A 86 -0.88 2.53 -2.35
CA VAL A 86 0.04 1.51 -1.82
C VAL A 86 1.49 1.90 -2.10
N ASP A 87 1.79 2.37 -3.32
CA ASP A 87 3.15 2.78 -3.68
C ASP A 87 3.62 3.96 -2.81
N LYS A 88 2.76 4.98 -2.61
CA LYS A 88 3.06 6.09 -1.68
C LYS A 88 3.26 5.64 -0.24
N ILE A 89 2.42 4.73 0.27
CA ILE A 89 2.59 4.19 1.62
C ILE A 89 3.92 3.44 1.74
N MET A 90 4.34 2.70 0.72
CA MET A 90 5.62 1.99 0.72
C MET A 90 6.80 2.95 0.63
N ASP A 91 6.68 4.02 -0.15
CA ASP A 91 7.69 5.08 -0.21
C ASP A 91 7.82 5.79 1.14
N GLU A 92 6.72 6.15 1.79
CA GLU A 92 6.70 6.72 3.14
C GLU A 92 7.34 5.77 4.17
N ILE A 93 7.05 4.46 4.11
CA ILE A 93 7.67 3.46 4.98
C ILE A 93 9.18 3.36 4.73
N ASN A 94 9.61 3.38 3.47
CA ASN A 94 11.03 3.33 3.11
C ASN A 94 11.77 4.58 3.58
N GLU A 95 11.16 5.77 3.41
CA GLU A 95 11.70 7.02 3.92
C GLU A 95 11.82 7.00 5.45
N GLN A 96 10.77 6.57 6.16
CA GLN A 96 10.80 6.45 7.62
C GLN A 96 11.84 5.42 8.09
N THR A 97 12.01 4.32 7.36
CA THR A 97 13.04 3.31 7.65
C THR A 97 14.44 3.89 7.45
N GLN A 98 14.66 4.65 6.38
CA GLN A 98 15.93 5.31 6.12
C GLN A 98 16.25 6.40 7.15
N ASN A 99 15.27 7.23 7.51
CA ASN A 99 15.40 8.23 8.57
C ASN A 99 15.77 7.56 9.91
N LYS A 100 15.14 6.44 10.25
CA LYS A 100 15.50 5.65 11.44
C LYS A 100 16.94 5.13 11.40
N ARG A 101 17.40 4.61 10.26
CA ARG A 101 18.80 4.18 10.09
C ARG A 101 19.76 5.35 10.27
N MET A 102 19.46 6.49 9.66
CA MET A 102 20.31 7.68 9.73
C MET A 102 20.39 8.24 11.16
N ILE A 103 19.27 8.23 11.89
CA ILE A 103 19.24 8.57 13.33
C ILE A 103 20.07 7.56 14.12
N GLN A 104 19.90 6.26 13.88
CA GLN A 104 20.68 5.22 14.56
C GLN A 104 22.19 5.37 14.29
N GLU A 105 22.60 5.65 13.05
CA GLU A 105 23.99 5.87 12.67
C GLU A 105 24.56 7.15 13.32
N THR A 106 23.79 8.24 13.32
CA THR A 106 24.18 9.49 13.99
C THR A 106 24.32 9.31 15.50
N LEU A 107 23.42 8.56 16.13
CA LEU A 107 23.47 8.28 17.58
C LEU A 107 24.53 7.23 17.94
N SER A 108 24.88 6.33 17.02
CA SER A 108 25.93 5.32 17.22
C SER A 108 27.32 5.85 16.85
N ALA A 109 27.42 7.04 16.25
CA ALA A 109 28.70 7.67 15.95
C ALA A 109 29.47 7.88 17.26
N PRO A 110 30.73 7.40 17.35
CA PRO A 110 31.56 7.64 18.52
C PRO A 110 31.62 9.14 18.80
N THR A 111 31.14 9.54 19.98
CA THR A 111 31.28 10.93 20.43
C THR A 111 32.77 11.25 20.57
N ASP A 112 33.20 12.50 20.34
CA ASP A 112 34.62 12.89 20.46
C ASP A 112 35.26 12.42 21.78
N ILE A 113 34.50 12.39 22.87
CA ILE A 113 34.97 11.88 24.16
C ILE A 113 35.38 10.40 24.06
N SER A 114 34.63 9.57 23.34
CA SER A 114 34.97 8.15 23.16
C SER A 114 36.20 7.97 22.27
N ARG A 115 36.37 8.82 21.25
CA ARG A 115 37.58 8.80 20.42
C ARG A 115 38.82 9.21 21.22
N ASN A 116 38.70 10.28 22.00
CA ASN A 116 39.79 10.76 22.83
C ASN A 116 40.12 9.81 23.97
N TYR A 117 39.15 9.06 24.50
CA TYR A 117 39.39 8.08 25.55
C TYR A 117 40.37 6.99 25.11
N ASP A 118 40.17 6.41 23.91
CA ASP A 118 41.09 5.41 23.34
C ASP A 118 42.50 6.01 23.11
N GLU A 119 42.61 7.27 22.69
CA GLU A 119 43.89 7.97 22.50
C GLU A 119 44.59 8.29 23.84
N LEU A 120 43.82 8.70 24.85
CA LEU A 120 44.31 9.00 26.20
C LEU A 120 44.73 7.74 26.96
N GLU A 121 44.10 6.58 26.71
CA GLU A 121 44.58 5.30 27.26
C GLU A 121 45.98 4.95 26.74
N VAL A 122 46.24 5.19 25.44
CA VAL A 122 47.57 5.01 24.85
C VAL A 122 48.58 5.99 25.45
N GLU A 123 48.23 7.28 25.57
CA GLU A 123 49.11 8.29 26.17
C GLU A 123 49.41 7.98 27.65
N LEU A 124 48.42 7.44 28.39
CA LEU A 124 48.61 7.01 29.78
C LEU A 124 49.55 5.81 29.88
N GLU A 125 49.39 4.79 29.03
CA GLU A 125 50.31 3.64 28.96
C GLU A 125 51.74 4.09 28.65
N GLU A 126 51.93 5.04 27.73
CA GLU A 126 53.25 5.61 27.43
C GLU A 126 53.85 6.34 28.64
N LEU A 127 53.05 7.14 29.37
CA LEU A 127 53.50 7.83 30.59
C LEU A 127 53.85 6.86 31.73
N GLU A 128 53.08 5.79 31.92
CA GLU A 128 53.37 4.75 32.93
C GLU A 128 54.69 4.03 32.63
N VAL A 129 54.98 3.76 31.34
CA VAL A 129 56.25 3.18 30.91
C VAL A 129 57.41 4.15 31.21
N VAL A 130 57.27 5.44 30.90
CA VAL A 130 58.29 6.45 31.20
C VAL A 130 58.52 6.59 32.71
N GLU A 131 57.47 6.61 33.53
CA GLU A 131 57.61 6.71 34.99
C GLU A 131 58.28 5.45 35.59
N LEU A 132 57.99 4.28 35.05
CA LEU A 132 58.68 3.02 35.41
C LEU A 132 60.17 3.07 35.04
N GLU A 133 60.52 3.58 33.86
CA GLU A 133 61.91 3.76 33.43
C GLU A 133 62.65 4.78 34.30
N GLU A 134 62.03 5.91 34.64
CA GLU A 134 62.60 6.91 35.55
C GLU A 134 62.76 6.37 36.98
N GLY A 135 61.78 5.61 37.48
CA GLY A 135 61.84 4.96 38.79
C GLY A 135 62.96 3.91 38.87
N LEU A 136 63.16 3.13 37.80
CA LEU A 136 64.29 2.21 37.67
C LEU A 136 65.63 2.96 37.65
N LEU A 137 65.73 4.07 36.93
CA LEU A 137 66.92 4.93 36.94
C LEU A 137 67.21 5.48 38.34
N GLN A 138 66.20 5.98 39.07
CA GLN A 138 66.39 6.51 40.42
C GLN A 138 66.81 5.42 41.43
N LEU A 139 66.24 4.21 41.35
CA LEU A 139 66.64 3.09 42.22
C LEU A 139 68.08 2.63 41.97
N THR A 140 68.61 2.77 40.75
CA THR A 140 70.04 2.47 40.50
C THR A 140 71.00 3.50 41.10
N THR A 141 70.55 4.73 41.36
CA THR A 141 71.42 5.78 41.94
C THR A 141 71.48 5.78 43.47
N THR A 142 70.63 5.02 44.14
CA THR A 142 70.65 4.89 45.61
C THR A 142 71.19 3.54 46.05
N THR A 143 72.46 3.28 45.75
CA THR A 143 73.26 2.28 46.48
C THR A 143 74.10 2.99 47.54
N PRO A 144 73.63 3.17 48.79
CA PRO A 144 74.50 3.55 49.89
C PRO A 144 75.22 2.29 50.38
N THR A 145 76.52 2.37 50.71
CA THR A 145 77.11 1.81 51.93
C THR A 145 78.66 1.88 51.90
N ILE A 146 79.18 2.79 52.73
CA ILE A 146 80.27 2.57 53.72
C ILE A 146 81.45 1.71 53.24
N THR A 147 82.49 2.34 52.71
CA THR A 147 83.88 1.85 52.87
C THR A 147 84.80 3.07 52.80
N LEU A 148 85.86 3.11 53.64
CA LEU A 148 86.99 4.08 53.66
C LEU A 148 86.97 5.24 54.68
N GLN A 149 86.01 5.30 55.63
CA GLN A 149 86.20 6.14 56.84
C GLN A 149 87.13 5.48 57.88
N ASN A 150 87.37 4.17 57.81
CA ASN A 150 88.17 3.46 58.82
C ASN A 150 89.69 3.64 58.70
N GLU A 151 90.24 3.97 57.53
CA GLU A 151 91.70 4.09 57.39
C GLU A 151 92.24 5.45 57.86
N LYS A 152 91.51 6.55 57.60
CA LYS A 152 91.94 7.89 58.03
C LYS A 152 91.90 8.09 59.54
N LEU A 153 90.92 7.49 60.22
CA LEU A 153 90.81 7.53 61.68
C LEU A 153 91.92 6.72 62.38
N SER A 154 92.30 5.57 61.80
CA SER A 154 93.40 4.75 62.32
C SER A 154 94.76 5.46 62.28
N HIS A 155 95.09 6.11 61.16
CA HIS A 155 96.32 6.89 61.04
C HIS A 155 96.37 8.11 61.96
N SER A 156 95.23 8.79 62.16
CA SER A 156 95.17 9.96 63.05
C SER A 156 95.34 9.61 64.53
N LEU A 157 94.84 8.45 64.97
CA LEU A 157 95.04 7.99 66.34
C LEU A 157 96.50 7.57 66.59
N HIS A 158 97.12 6.87 65.64
CA HIS A 158 98.50 6.43 65.79
C HIS A 158 99.48 7.60 65.90
N PHE A 159 99.26 8.67 65.12
CA PHE A 159 100.09 9.87 65.20
C PHE A 159 99.97 10.59 66.55
N MET A 160 98.75 10.70 67.09
CA MET A 160 98.50 11.44 68.34
C MET A 160 99.05 10.73 69.59
N VAL A 161 99.10 9.40 69.59
CA VAL A 161 99.66 8.63 70.71
C VAL A 161 101.19 8.68 70.76
N VAL A 162 101.87 8.77 69.60
CA VAL A 162 103.33 8.89 69.55
C VAL A 162 103.82 10.23 70.11
N GLU A 163 103.08 11.32 69.89
CA GLU A 163 103.43 12.64 70.43
C GLU A 163 103.31 12.74 71.96
N GLN A 164 102.55 11.87 72.62
CA GLN A 164 102.44 11.87 74.09
C GLN A 164 103.51 11.03 74.80
N LEU A 165 104.35 10.29 74.06
CA LEU A 165 105.40 9.45 74.63
C LEU A 165 106.83 9.95 74.34
N GLN A 166 106.98 11.19 73.86
CA GLN A 166 108.24 11.94 73.77
C GLN A 166 108.16 13.20 74.64
#